data_AF-A0A7Y2EPR2-F1
#
_entry.id   AF-A0A7Y2EPR2-F1
#
_cell.length_a   1.000
_cell.length_b   1.000
_cell.length_c   1.000
_cell.angle_alpha   90.00
_cell.angle_beta   90.00
_cell.angle_gamma   90.00
#
_symmetry.space_group_name_H-M   'P 1'
#
loop_
_entity.id
_entity.type
_entity.pdbx_description
1 polymer ?
#
loop_
_entity_poly.entity_id
_entity_poly.type
_entity_poly.pdbx_seq_one_letter_code
_entity_poly.pdbx_strand_id
1 'polypeptide(L)'
;KVAEDIEEMPRMERDTWTVSAAPPKIEREAPEPDIDMRELLLALGEVLRRADMFESHHIQREALSTRERMSQVLDALSGQQFVPFVSLFTADEGRLGVVVTFLAVMELIKESLVEIVQTENFGPIHVKARAE
;
A
#
# COMPACT_ATOMS: atom_id res chain seq x y z
N LYS A 1 3.97 -72.45 -13.08
CA LYS A 1 3.41 -71.81 -11.86
C LYS A 1 4.31 -70.73 -11.31
N VAL A 2 5.42 -70.98 -10.61
CA VAL A 2 6.28 -69.87 -10.07
C VAL A 2 6.80 -68.89 -11.14
N ALA A 3 7.13 -69.37 -12.34
CA ALA A 3 7.60 -68.52 -13.43
C ALA A 3 6.50 -67.64 -14.06
N GLU A 4 5.25 -68.09 -14.06
CA GLU A 4 4.11 -67.33 -14.60
C GLU A 4 3.72 -66.22 -13.61
N ASP A 5 3.76 -66.52 -12.31
CA ASP A 5 3.43 -65.56 -11.24
C ASP A 5 4.39 -64.35 -11.21
N ILE A 6 5.65 -64.53 -11.61
CA ILE A 6 6.66 -63.46 -11.72
C ILE A 6 6.48 -62.60 -12.98
N GLU A 7 5.87 -63.16 -14.03
CA GLU A 7 5.59 -62.44 -15.27
C GLU A 7 4.49 -61.39 -15.07
N GLU A 8 3.46 -61.73 -14.27
CA GLU A 8 2.30 -60.88 -14.00
C GLU A 8 2.57 -59.71 -13.05
N MET A 9 3.74 -59.66 -12.38
CA MET A 9 4.06 -58.56 -11.49
C MET A 9 4.33 -57.27 -12.28
N PRO A 10 3.65 -56.15 -11.96
CA PRO A 10 3.85 -54.87 -12.64
C PRO A 10 5.25 -54.32 -12.35
N ARG A 11 5.96 -53.93 -13.40
CA ARG A 11 7.34 -53.46 -13.31
C ARG A 11 7.43 -51.97 -13.58
N MET A 12 8.14 -51.27 -12.69
CA MET A 12 8.55 -49.89 -12.92
C MET A 12 9.41 -49.81 -14.18
N GLU A 13 9.26 -48.74 -14.96
CA GLU A 13 9.94 -48.46 -16.24
C GLU A 13 9.53 -49.37 -17.41
N ARG A 14 8.60 -50.31 -17.21
CA ARG A 14 8.00 -51.14 -18.26
C ARG A 14 6.48 -50.97 -18.34
N ASP A 15 5.82 -51.12 -17.19
CA ASP A 15 4.36 -51.10 -17.09
C ASP A 15 3.89 -49.80 -16.39
N THR A 16 4.72 -49.21 -15.54
CA THR A 16 4.46 -47.96 -14.83
C THR A 16 5.67 -47.02 -14.88
N TRP A 17 5.42 -45.73 -15.04
CA TRP A 17 6.45 -44.70 -14.97
C TRP A 17 6.17 -43.74 -13.82
N THR A 18 7.23 -43.32 -13.13
CA THR A 18 7.13 -42.28 -12.11
C THR A 18 6.92 -40.93 -12.79
N VAL A 19 5.74 -40.34 -12.60
CA VAL A 19 5.46 -38.98 -13.07
C VAL A 19 5.86 -37.99 -11.99
N SER A 20 6.61 -36.96 -12.35
CA SER A 20 6.83 -35.77 -11.53
C SER A 20 6.26 -34.57 -12.27
N ALA A 21 5.21 -33.97 -11.73
CA ALA A 21 4.63 -32.74 -12.24
C ALA A 21 4.97 -31.61 -11.26
N ALA A 22 5.51 -30.52 -11.78
CA ALA A 22 5.65 -29.30 -10.99
C ALA A 22 4.24 -28.75 -10.69
N PRO A 23 3.94 -28.38 -9.44
CA PRO A 23 2.68 -27.73 -9.12
C PRO A 23 2.55 -26.42 -9.91
N PRO A 24 1.33 -26.02 -10.32
CA PRO A 24 1.10 -24.74 -10.98
C PRO A 24 1.54 -23.59 -10.05
N LYS A 25 1.98 -22.47 -10.64
CA LYS A 25 2.25 -21.26 -9.88
C LYS A 25 0.96 -20.78 -9.24
N ILE A 26 0.89 -20.85 -7.91
CA ILE A 26 -0.21 -20.27 -7.14
C ILE A 26 0.19 -18.83 -6.84
N GLU A 27 -0.39 -17.88 -7.58
CA GLU A 27 -0.33 -16.47 -7.20
C GLU A 27 -1.21 -16.30 -5.96
N ARG A 28 -0.57 -16.18 -4.80
CA ARG A 28 -1.24 -15.82 -3.55
C ARG A 28 -1.17 -14.30 -3.43
N GLU A 29 -2.31 -13.64 -3.57
CA GLU A 29 -2.46 -12.27 -3.07
C GLU A 29 -2.30 -12.33 -1.55
N ALA A 30 -1.21 -11.74 -1.05
CA ALA A 30 -1.06 -11.52 0.38
C ALA A 30 -2.11 -10.50 0.81
N PRO A 31 -2.85 -10.73 1.91
CA PRO A 31 -3.78 -9.73 2.42
C PRO A 31 -3.02 -8.45 2.73
N GLU A 32 -3.62 -7.32 2.37
CA GLU A 32 -3.10 -6.02 2.75
C GLU A 32 -3.10 -5.90 4.28
N PRO A 33 -2.04 -5.35 4.87
CA PRO A 33 -1.95 -5.18 6.32
C PRO A 33 -2.95 -4.13 6.80
N ASP A 34 -3.66 -4.43 7.90
CA ASP A 34 -4.55 -3.49 8.57
C ASP A 34 -3.76 -2.35 9.22
N ILE A 35 -4.23 -1.10 9.04
CA ILE A 35 -3.61 0.10 9.59
C ILE A 35 -4.44 0.63 10.75
N ASP A 36 -3.79 0.89 11.89
CA ASP A 36 -4.42 1.52 13.05
C ASP A 36 -4.45 3.05 12.88
N MET A 37 -5.56 3.68 13.27
CA MET A 37 -5.68 5.14 13.39
C MET A 37 -4.55 5.77 14.22
N ARG A 38 -4.05 5.04 15.23
CA ARG A 38 -2.89 5.48 16.02
C ARG A 38 -1.63 5.68 15.16
N GLU A 39 -1.41 4.85 14.15
CA GLU A 39 -0.24 4.93 13.27
C GLU A 39 -0.32 6.15 12.36
N LEU A 40 -1.52 6.48 11.86
CA LEU A 40 -1.75 7.73 11.12
C LEU A 40 -1.47 8.98 11.98
N LEU A 41 -1.87 8.97 13.25
CA LEU A 41 -1.60 10.09 14.16
C LEU A 41 -0.11 10.27 14.46
N LEU A 42 0.64 9.17 14.58
CA LEU A 42 2.09 9.22 14.76
C LEU A 42 2.79 9.80 13.53
N ALA A 43 2.39 9.35 12.33
CA ALA A 43 2.91 9.88 11.07
C ALA A 43 2.61 11.39 10.94
N LEU A 44 1.40 11.83 11.29
CA LEU A 44 1.03 13.24 11.30
C LEU A 44 1.92 14.05 12.27
N GLY A 45 2.21 13.51 13.46
CA GLY A 45 3.10 14.15 14.43
C GLY A 45 4.49 14.43 13.87
N GLU A 46 5.05 13.50 13.08
CA GLU A 46 6.35 13.69 12.44
C GLU A 46 6.32 14.79 11.36
N VAL A 47 5.25 14.85 10.57
CA VAL A 47 5.07 15.88 9.55
C VAL A 47 4.92 17.26 10.20
N LEU A 48 4.13 17.37 11.27
CA LEU A 48 3.96 18.63 12.03
C LEU A 48 5.29 19.13 12.59
N ARG A 49 6.10 18.25 13.19
CA ARG A 49 7.42 18.60 13.71
C ARG A 49 8.34 19.17 12.62
N ARG A 50 8.26 18.66 11.39
CA ARG A 50 9.01 19.19 10.25
C ARG A 50 8.49 20.56 9.83
N ALA A 51 7.17 20.74 9.76
CA ALA A 51 6.55 22.01 9.38
C ALA A 51 6.84 23.14 10.36
N ASP A 52 6.88 22.86 11.67
CA ASP A 52 7.24 23.85 12.70
C ASP A 52 8.67 24.40 12.51
N MET A 53 9.57 23.65 11.84
CA MET A 53 10.94 24.10 11.56
C MET A 53 11.02 25.12 10.40
N PHE A 54 9.95 25.32 9.63
CA PHE A 54 9.89 26.25 8.48
C PHE A 54 9.07 27.52 8.79
N GLU A 55 8.90 27.86 10.07
CA GLU A 55 8.13 29.04 10.47
C GLU A 55 8.91 30.34 10.18
N SER A 56 8.80 30.83 8.94
CA SER A 56 9.25 32.17 8.57
C SER A 56 8.24 32.85 7.62
N HIS A 57 7.65 33.94 8.14
CA HIS A 57 6.88 34.98 7.45
C HIS A 57 5.60 34.56 6.70
N HIS A 58 4.44 34.89 7.30
CA HIS A 58 3.12 34.68 6.71
C HIS A 58 2.88 35.68 5.55
N ILE A 59 3.18 35.29 4.32
CA ILE A 59 2.47 35.81 3.15
C ILE A 59 1.08 35.18 3.23
N GLN A 60 0.02 35.99 3.33
CA GLN A 60 -1.37 35.52 3.22
C GLN A 60 -1.59 34.96 1.82
N ARG A 61 -1.23 33.69 1.62
CA ARG A 61 -1.69 32.91 0.48
C ARG A 61 -3.11 32.47 0.80
N GLU A 62 -4.02 32.59 -0.17
CA GLU A 62 -5.40 32.12 0.00
C GLU A 62 -5.39 30.67 0.50
N ALA A 63 -6.21 30.38 1.51
CA ALA A 63 -6.29 29.05 2.09
C ALA A 63 -6.87 28.09 1.03
N LEU A 64 -6.05 27.15 0.56
CA LEU A 64 -6.49 26.08 -0.32
C LEU A 64 -7.67 25.34 0.31
N SER A 65 -8.73 25.14 -0.47
CA SER A 65 -9.88 24.35 0.00
C SER A 65 -9.50 22.88 0.13
N THR A 66 -10.17 22.15 1.02
CA THR A 66 -10.02 20.70 1.14
C THR A 66 -10.27 20.00 -0.19
N ARG A 67 -11.26 20.44 -0.98
CA ARG A 67 -11.59 19.87 -2.29
C ARG A 67 -10.47 20.05 -3.32
N GLU A 68 -9.86 21.22 -3.35
CA GLU A 68 -8.73 21.49 -4.22
C GLU A 68 -7.53 20.63 -3.82
N ARG A 69 -7.27 20.49 -2.50
CA ARG A 69 -6.20 19.62 -2.00
C ARG A 69 -6.45 18.15 -2.31
N MET A 70 -7.70 17.66 -2.23
CA MET A 70 -8.05 16.29 -2.62
C MET A 70 -7.70 16.01 -4.09
N SER A 71 -7.96 16.98 -4.98
CA SER A 71 -7.63 16.85 -6.40
C SER A 71 -6.12 16.71 -6.61
N GLN A 72 -5.32 17.56 -5.95
CA GLN A 72 -3.86 17.49 -6.00
C GLN A 72 -3.30 16.17 -5.46
N VAL A 73 -3.89 15.64 -4.38
CA VAL A 73 -3.50 14.34 -3.83
C VAL A 73 -3.79 13.22 -4.84
N LEU A 74 -4.98 13.20 -5.44
CA LEU A 74 -5.32 12.20 -6.46
C LEU A 74 -4.41 12.29 -7.69
N ASP A 75 -4.08 13.50 -8.15
CA ASP A 75 -3.13 13.72 -9.25
C ASP A 75 -1.75 13.14 -8.91
N ALA A 76 -1.27 13.33 -7.67
CA ALA A 76 -0.02 12.75 -7.20
C ALA A 76 -0.04 11.21 -7.13
N LEU A 77 -1.23 10.60 -6.99
CA LEU A 77 -1.44 9.15 -6.91
C LEU A 77 -1.79 8.51 -8.28
N SER A 78 -1.91 9.30 -9.34
CA SER A 78 -2.37 8.86 -10.67
C SER A 78 -1.50 7.77 -11.33
N GLY A 79 -0.25 7.60 -10.89
CA GLY A 79 0.68 6.61 -11.43
C GLY A 79 0.40 5.15 -11.07
N GLN A 80 -0.72 4.85 -10.37
CA GLN A 80 -1.11 3.52 -9.88
C GLN A 80 -0.06 2.81 -9.00
N GLN A 81 0.93 3.55 -8.50
CA GLN A 81 1.96 3.05 -7.61
C GLN A 81 1.67 3.50 -6.18
N PHE A 82 2.17 2.72 -5.22
CA PHE A 82 2.19 3.11 -3.83
C PHE A 82 3.16 4.28 -3.63
N VAL A 83 2.63 5.40 -3.14
CA VAL A 83 3.39 6.61 -2.83
C VAL A 83 3.52 6.73 -1.31
N PRO A 84 4.71 7.05 -0.78
CA PRO A 84 4.86 7.29 0.65
C PRO A 84 3.89 8.39 1.13
N PHE A 85 3.16 8.15 2.22
CA PHE A 85 2.22 9.11 2.79
C PHE A 85 2.88 10.48 3.05
N VAL A 86 4.10 10.46 3.58
CA VAL A 86 4.88 11.65 3.90
C VAL A 86 5.25 12.51 2.68
N SER A 87 5.27 11.95 1.46
CA SER A 87 5.56 12.73 0.25
C SER A 87 4.36 13.47 -0.32
N LEU A 88 3.15 13.22 0.21
CA LEU A 88 1.96 14.02 -0.14
C LEU A 88 1.97 15.41 0.53
N PHE A 89 2.87 15.63 1.48
CA PHE A 89 2.95 16.86 2.28
C PHE A 89 4.07 17.78 1.79
N THR A 90 3.77 19.09 1.72
CA THR A 90 4.76 20.12 1.40
C THR A 90 5.12 20.90 2.67
N ALA A 91 6.33 20.70 3.20
CA ALA A 91 6.76 21.31 4.46
C ALA A 91 6.76 22.85 4.43
N ASP A 92 7.06 23.44 3.26
CA ASP A 92 7.08 24.90 3.06
C ASP A 92 5.70 25.56 3.22
N GLU A 93 4.60 24.80 3.19
CA GLU A 93 3.25 25.30 3.47
C GLU A 93 2.97 25.46 4.98
N GLY A 94 3.92 25.05 5.82
CA GLY A 94 3.83 25.12 7.27
C GLY A 94 2.70 24.26 7.84
N ARG A 95 2.41 24.47 9.13
CA ARG A 95 1.46 23.64 9.89
C ARG A 95 0.06 23.61 9.28
N LEU A 96 -0.43 24.73 8.73
CA LEU A 96 -1.75 24.78 8.11
C LEU A 96 -1.82 23.92 6.84
N GLY A 97 -0.81 23.98 5.95
CA GLY A 97 -0.77 23.14 4.75
C GLY A 97 -0.75 21.65 5.08
N VAL A 98 0.00 21.29 6.13
CA VAL A 98 0.02 19.91 6.65
C VAL A 98 -1.36 19.46 7.11
N VAL A 99 -2.04 20.26 7.92
CA VAL A 99 -3.38 19.93 8.43
C VAL A 99 -4.39 19.78 7.30
N VAL A 100 -4.38 20.69 6.32
CA VAL A 100 -5.31 20.62 5.17
C VAL A 100 -5.04 19.38 4.32
N THR A 101 -3.78 19.05 4.07
CA THR A 101 -3.39 17.83 3.33
C THR A 101 -3.81 16.57 4.07
N PHE A 102 -3.61 16.54 5.40
CA PHE A 102 -4.06 15.42 6.22
C PHE A 102 -5.58 15.23 6.15
N LEU A 103 -6.34 16.31 6.31
CA LEU A 103 -7.80 16.28 6.21
C LEU A 103 -8.28 15.83 4.82
N ALA A 104 -7.60 16.29 3.76
CA ALA A 104 -7.91 15.86 2.40
C ALA A 104 -7.69 14.36 2.19
N VAL A 105 -6.55 13.82 2.66
CA VAL A 105 -6.29 12.37 2.59
C VAL A 105 -7.33 11.60 3.41
N MET A 106 -7.67 12.06 4.61
CA MET A 106 -8.70 11.44 5.46
C MET A 106 -10.08 11.42 4.80
N GLU A 107 -10.46 12.50 4.10
CA GLU A 107 -11.73 12.54 3.37
C GLU A 107 -11.71 11.58 2.17
N LEU A 108 -10.61 11.50 1.42
CA LEU A 108 -10.46 10.54 0.31
C LEU A 108 -10.56 9.08 0.78
N ILE A 109 -9.99 8.76 1.96
CA ILE A 109 -10.11 7.43 2.59
C ILE A 109 -11.58 7.16 2.94
N LYS A 110 -12.25 8.13 3.56
CA LYS A 110 -13.67 8.03 3.92
C LYS A 110 -14.57 7.85 2.70
N GLU A 111 -14.22 8.46 1.56
CA GLU A 111 -14.89 8.28 0.27
C GLU A 111 -14.45 7.02 -0.49
N SER A 112 -13.52 6.22 0.05
CA SER A 112 -12.95 5.01 -0.57
C SER A 112 -12.28 5.27 -1.93
N LEU A 113 -11.74 6.47 -2.15
CA LEU A 113 -11.03 6.86 -3.37
C LEU A 113 -9.53 6.54 -3.31
N VAL A 114 -8.99 6.31 -2.12
CA VAL A 114 -7.60 5.91 -1.90
C VAL A 114 -7.52 4.75 -0.92
N GLU A 115 -6.49 3.93 -1.09
CA GLU A 115 -6.14 2.83 -0.19
C GLU A 115 -4.80 3.13 0.49
N ILE A 116 -4.62 2.60 1.71
CA ILE A 116 -3.41 2.80 2.50
C ILE A 116 -2.85 1.43 2.87
N VAL A 117 -1.53 1.25 2.74
CA VAL A 117 -0.81 0.02 3.06
C VAL A 117 0.37 0.32 3.98
N GLN A 118 0.56 -0.53 5.00
CA GLN A 118 1.70 -0.47 5.92
C GLN A 118 2.21 -1.87 6.25
N THR A 119 3.35 -2.26 5.69
CA THR A 119 3.85 -3.65 5.75
C THR A 119 4.38 -4.10 7.11
N GLU A 120 4.78 -3.15 7.97
CA GLU A 120 5.36 -3.42 9.28
C GLU A 120 4.74 -2.48 10.31
N ASN A 121 4.53 -2.94 11.55
CA ASN A 121 4.04 -2.08 12.63
C ASN A 121 4.96 -0.88 12.82
N PHE A 122 4.36 0.32 12.87
CA PHE A 122 5.10 1.60 12.90
C PHE A 122 6.07 1.82 11.72
N GLY A 123 5.96 1.01 10.67
CA GLY A 123 6.71 1.16 9.42
C GLY A 123 6.15 2.27 8.53
N PRO A 124 6.77 2.54 7.36
CA PRO A 124 6.31 3.59 6.47
C PRO A 124 4.90 3.31 5.91
N ILE A 125 4.05 4.33 6.00
CA ILE A 125 2.69 4.31 5.44
C ILE A 125 2.76 4.68 3.96
N HIS A 126 2.12 3.88 3.10
CA HIS A 126 2.00 4.14 1.68
C HIS A 126 0.54 4.33 1.28
N VAL A 127 0.29 5.18 0.29
CA VAL A 127 -1.03 5.53 -0.22
C VAL A 127 -1.07 5.24 -1.72
N LYS A 128 -2.19 4.74 -2.21
CA LYS A 128 -2.44 4.51 -3.64
C LYS A 128 -3.86 4.94 -3.99
N ALA A 129 -4.06 5.43 -5.22
CA ALA A 129 -5.40 5.70 -5.74
C ALA A 129 -6.11 4.37 -6.00
N ARG A 130 -7.37 4.26 -5.60
CA ARG A 130 -8.18 3.07 -5.89
C ARG A 130 -8.54 3.08 -7.38
N ALA A 131 -8.19 2.02 -8.10
CA ALA A 131 -8.65 1.82 -9.47
C ALA A 131 -10.10 1.30 -9.43
N GLU A 132 -10.97 1.87 -10.26
CA GLU A 132 -12.31 1.29 -10.53
C GLU A 132 -12.21 -0.10 -11.17
#